data_AF-A0A937CVH4-F1
#
_entry.id   AF-A0A937CVH4-F1
#
_cell.length_a   1.000
_cell.length_b   1.000
_cell.length_c   1.000
_cell.angle_alpha   90.00
_cell.angle_beta   90.00
_cell.angle_gamma   90.00
#
_symmetry.space_group_name_H-M   'P 1'
#
loop_
_entity.id
_entity.type
_entity.pdbx_description
1 polymer ?
#
loop_
_entity_poly.entity_id
_entity_poly.type
_entity_poly.pdbx_seq_one_letter_code
_entity_poly.pdbx_strand_id
1 'polypeptide(L)' 'MTLQLQPNIPDPDDFYQELIGMQRDLDEEQATLFQARLLLVLANHVGDRAVLTQAMEVARRAGSRAAAA' A
#
# COMPACT_ATOMS: atom_id res chain seq x y z
N MET A 1 -16.18 -1.98 -7.88
CA MET A 1 -16.04 -1.60 -6.45
C MET A 1 -15.69 -0.11 -6.37
N THR A 2 -15.83 0.52 -5.20
CA THR A 2 -15.41 1.92 -5.01
C THR A 2 -14.15 1.96 -4.15
N LEU A 3 -13.21 2.86 -4.47
CA LEU A 3 -11.99 3.06 -3.68
C LEU A 3 -12.35 3.51 -2.25
N GLN A 4 -11.85 2.78 -1.24
CA GLN A 4 -11.98 3.15 0.17
C GLN A 4 -10.73 3.94 0.62
N LEU A 5 -10.93 5.14 1.12
CA LEU A 5 -9.86 6.04 1.60
C LEU A 5 -9.82 6.16 3.13
N GLN A 6 -10.80 5.58 3.81
CA GLN A 6 -10.89 5.58 5.26
C GLN A 6 -10.32 4.26 5.83
N PRO A 7 -9.83 4.25 7.07
CA PRO A 7 -9.43 3.01 7.74
C PRO A 7 -10.55 1.97 7.66
N ASN A 8 -10.24 0.81 7.10
CA ASN A 8 -11.20 -0.27 6.85
C ASN A 8 -10.68 -1.64 7.35
N ILE A 9 -9.67 -1.62 8.21
CA ILE A 9 -9.11 -2.82 8.84
C ILE A 9 -9.69 -2.89 10.26
N PRO A 10 -10.42 -3.96 10.64
CA PRO A 10 -11.04 -4.09 11.96
C PRO A 10 -10.04 -4.05 13.13
N ASP A 11 -8.83 -4.56 12.92
CA ASP A 11 -7.73 -4.53 13.89
C ASP A 11 -6.46 -3.96 13.22
N PRO A 12 -6.35 -2.62 13.14
CA PRO A 12 -5.25 -1.98 12.45
C PRO A 12 -3.93 -2.21 13.18
N ASP A 13 -3.93 -2.27 14.51
CA ASP A 13 -2.71 -2.35 15.32
C ASP A 13 -2.01 -3.70 15.11
N ASP A 14 -2.74 -4.81 15.23
CA ASP A 14 -2.17 -6.14 15.00
C ASP A 14 -1.73 -6.32 13.55
N PHE A 15 -2.49 -5.78 12.58
CA PHE A 15 -2.10 -5.81 11.17
C PHE A 15 -0.79 -5.05 10.92
N TYR A 16 -0.63 -3.85 11.49
CA TYR A 16 0.60 -3.08 11.33
C TYR A 16 1.80 -3.74 12.03
N GLN A 17 1.59 -4.39 13.17
CA GLN A 17 2.63 -5.20 13.82
C GLN A 17 3.09 -6.35 12.93
N GLU A 18 2.16 -7.08 12.31
CA GLU A 18 2.49 -8.16 11.37
C GLU A 18 3.27 -7.60 10.17
N LEU A 19 2.79 -6.53 9.55
CA LEU A 19 3.42 -5.93 8.36
C LEU A 19 4.84 -5.42 8.64
N ILE A 20 5.07 -4.82 9.81
CA ILE A 20 6.40 -4.37 10.24
C ILE A 20 7.28 -5.59 10.54
N GLY A 21 6.74 -6.59 11.24
CA GLY A 21 7.43 -7.84 11.54
C GLY A 21 7.96 -8.56 10.30
N MET A 22 7.18 -8.58 9.21
CA MET A 22 7.57 -9.20 7.94
C MET A 22 8.76 -8.53 7.24
N GLN A 23 9.10 -7.30 7.63
CA GLN A 23 10.20 -6.53 7.04
C GLN A 23 11.41 -6.37 7.99
N ARG A 24 11.32 -6.90 9.22
CA ARG A 24 12.30 -6.64 10.30
C ARG A 24 13.75 -7.01 9.95
N ASP A 25 13.93 -8.07 9.18
CA ASP A 25 15.25 -8.61 8.83
C ASP A 25 15.63 -8.29 7.37
N LEU A 26 14.87 -7.42 6.69
CA LEU A 26 15.11 -7.01 5.32
C LEU A 26 15.97 -5.75 5.27
N ASP A 27 16.91 -5.71 4.33
CA ASP A 27 17.54 -4.44 3.95
C ASP A 27 16.58 -3.55 3.15
N GLU A 28 17.01 -2.33 2.82
CA GLU A 28 16.18 -1.34 2.13
C GLU A 28 15.71 -1.80 0.74
N GLU A 29 16.57 -2.48 -0.01
CA GLU A 29 16.25 -2.98 -1.35
C GLU A 29 15.25 -4.14 -1.26
N GLN A 30 15.47 -5.06 -0.31
CA GLN A 30 14.58 -6.17 -0.03
C GLN A 30 13.21 -5.71 0.48
N ALA A 31 13.17 -4.70 1.35
CA ALA A 31 11.91 -4.11 1.82
C ALA A 31 11.14 -3.46 0.67
N THR A 32 11.82 -2.75 -0.22
CA THR A 32 11.22 -2.17 -1.45
C THR A 32 10.65 -3.27 -2.36
N LEU A 33 11.40 -4.35 -2.58
CA LEU A 33 10.95 -5.48 -3.38
C LEU A 33 9.75 -6.19 -2.73
N PHE A 34 9.76 -6.37 -1.41
CA PHE A 34 8.64 -6.91 -0.63
C PHE A 34 7.38 -6.06 -0.84
N GLN A 35 7.48 -4.74 -0.69
CA GLN A 35 6.35 -3.82 -0.88
C GLN A 35 5.81 -3.86 -2.31
N ALA A 36 6.68 -3.90 -3.33
CA ALA A 36 6.27 -3.99 -4.73
C ALA A 36 5.52 -5.30 -5.03
N ARG A 37 6.01 -6.43 -4.48
CA ARG A 37 5.34 -7.73 -4.63
C ARG A 37 3.99 -7.76 -3.91
N LEU A 38 3.93 -7.25 -2.68
CA LEU A 38 2.69 -7.15 -1.92
C LEU A 38 1.66 -6.30 -2.65
N LEU A 39 2.06 -5.15 -3.21
CA LEU A 39 1.20 -4.28 -4.01
C LEU A 39 0.61 -5.02 -5.21
N LEU A 40 1.41 -5.81 -5.94
CA LEU A 40 0.93 -6.58 -7.09
C LEU A 40 -0.06 -7.69 -6.68
N VAL A 41 0.21 -8.38 -5.56
CA VAL A 41 -0.71 -9.41 -5.03
C VAL A 41 -2.06 -8.78 -4.66
N LEU A 42 -2.04 -7.65 -3.96
CA LEU A 42 -3.25 -6.91 -3.59
C LEU A 42 -3.98 -6.35 -4.80
N ALA A 43 -3.24 -5.86 -5.82
CA ALA A 43 -3.84 -5.38 -7.06
C ALA A 43 -4.57 -6.50 -7.82
N ASN A 44 -3.99 -7.69 -7.85
CA ASN A 44 -4.63 -8.88 -8.43
C ASN A 44 -5.87 -9.30 -7.64
N HIS A 45 -5.82 -9.21 -6.31
CA HIS A 45 -6.98 -9.49 -5.46
C HIS A 45 -8.13 -8.50 -5.69
N VAL A 46 -7.81 -7.21 -5.86
CA VAL A 46 -8.80 -6.16 -6.17
C VAL A 46 -9.41 -6.34 -7.56
N GLY A 47 -8.59 -6.59 -8.59
CA GLY A 47 -9.02 -6.91 -9.97
C GLY A 47 -9.76 -5.80 -10.73
N ASP A 48 -10.25 -4.75 -10.06
CA ASP A 48 -11.00 -3.64 -10.65
C ASP A 48 -10.07 -2.53 -11.15
N ARG A 49 -9.96 -2.41 -12.48
CA ARG A 49 -9.08 -1.43 -13.13
C ARG A 49 -9.40 0.03 -12.75
N ALA A 50 -10.66 0.38 -12.55
CA ALA A 50 -11.04 1.74 -12.20
C ALA A 50 -10.57 2.09 -10.77
N VAL A 51 -10.77 1.17 -9.82
CA VAL A 51 -10.27 1.32 -8.44
C VAL A 51 -8.76 1.45 -8.42
N LEU A 52 -8.04 0.60 -9.15
CA LEU A 52 -6.57 0.65 -9.23
C LEU A 52 -6.07 1.99 -9.82
N THR A 53 -6.77 2.51 -10.82
CA THR A 53 -6.41 3.80 -11.45
C THR A 53 -6.60 4.96 -10.47
N GLN A 54 -7.74 5.00 -9.76
CA GLN A 54 -7.99 5.99 -8.73
C GLN A 54 -6.96 5.93 -7.59
N ALA A 55 -6.57 4.72 -7.15
CA ALA A 55 -5.56 4.54 -6.12
C ALA A 55 -4.19 5.12 -6.54
N MET A 56 -3.75 4.87 -7.79
CA MET A 56 -2.51 5.44 -8.33
C MET A 56 -2.55 6.97 -8.41
N GLU A 57 -3.69 7.55 -8.79
CA GLU A 57 -3.86 9.02 -8.82
C GLU A 57 -3.80 9.64 -7.42
N VAL A 58 -4.33 8.97 -6.40
CA VAL A 58 -4.21 9.41 -5.00
C VAL A 58 -2.75 9.34 -4.55
N ALA A 59 -2.07 8.22 -4.79
CA ALA A 59 -0.66 8.04 -4.41
C ALA A 59 0.26 9.09 -5.07
N ARG A 60 0.09 9.35 -6.38
CA ARG A 60 0.86 10.37 -7.11
C ARG A 60 0.69 11.77 -6.50
N ARG A 61 -0.53 12.12 -6.08
CA ARG A 61 -0.82 13.42 -5.44
C ARG A 61 -0.17 13.52 -4.06
N ALA A 62 -0.22 12.46 -3.26
CA ALA A 62 0.42 12.43 -1.95
C ALA A 62 1.96 12.62 -2.04
N GLY A 63 2.60 11.91 -2.96
CA GLY A 63 4.04 12.04 -3.21
C GLY A 63 4.45 13.45 -3.67
N SER A 64 3.65 14.09 -4.53
CA SER A 64 3.92 15.47 -4.97
C SER A 64 3.77 16.51 -3.85
N ARG A 65 2.99 16.22 -2.81
CA ARG A 65 2.81 17.11 -1.65
C ARG A 65 3.95 17.00 -0.65
N ALA A 66 4.59 15.84 -0.54
CA ALA A 66 5.77 15.62 0.29
C ALA A 66 7.05 16.19 -0.33
N ALA A 67 7.13 16.30 -1.66
CA ALA A 67 8.28 16.89 -2.37
C ALA A 67 8.26 18.43 -2.46
N ALA A 68 7.16 19.07 -2.06
CA ALA A 68 6.96 20.52 -2.12
C ALA A 68 7.03 21.22 -0.74
N ALA A 69 7.43 20.48 0.31
CA ALA A 69 7.62 20.96 1.69
C ALA A 69 9.06 20.68 2.12
#